data_AF-M4ZRU7-F1
#
_entry.id   AF-M4ZRU7-F1
#
_cell.length_a   1.000
_cell.length_b   1.000
_cell.length_c   1.000
_cell.angle_alpha   90.00
_cell.angle_beta   90.00
_cell.angle_gamma   90.00
#
_symmetry.space_group_name_H-M   'P 1'
#
loop_
_entity.id
_entity.type
_entity.pdbx_description
1 polymer ?
#
loop_
_entity_poly.entity_id
_entity_poly.type
_entity_poly.pdbx_seq_one_letter_code
_entity_poly.pdbx_strand_id
1 'polypeptide(L)' 'MSKKGGNNQKKKISKKMTLAIRIVKSKKTGCYTFENKMIYSDERINIFFKKSNEL' A
#
# COMPACT_ATOMS: atom_id res chain seq x y z
N MET A 1 0.84 11.82 49.30
CA MET A 1 0.08 11.39 48.09
C MET A 1 0.86 11.78 46.85
N SER A 2 1.61 10.83 46.28
CA SER A 2 2.42 11.09 45.08
C SER A 2 1.51 11.02 43.84
N LYS A 3 1.37 12.13 43.12
CA LYS A 3 0.57 12.21 41.89
C LYS A 3 1.23 11.34 40.82
N LYS A 4 0.58 10.22 40.45
CA LYS A 4 0.97 9.39 39.30
C LYS A 4 0.85 10.26 38.04
N GLY A 5 1.98 10.74 37.53
CA GLY A 5 2.06 11.41 36.25
C GLY A 5 1.61 10.46 35.15
N GLY A 6 0.48 10.78 34.54
CA GLY A 6 -0.05 10.05 33.38
C GLY A 6 0.98 10.08 32.27
N ASN A 7 1.52 8.90 31.96
CA ASN A 7 2.45 8.72 30.87
C ASN A 7 1.71 9.03 29.56
N ASN A 8 2.00 10.19 28.98
CA ASN A 8 1.47 10.62 27.68
C ASN A 8 2.14 9.77 26.58
N GLN A 9 1.80 8.48 26.53
CA GLN A 9 2.12 7.62 25.40
C GLN A 9 1.28 8.11 24.22
N LYS A 10 1.84 9.05 23.44
CA LYS A 10 1.37 9.32 22.08
C LYS A 10 1.29 7.97 21.37
N LYS A 11 0.08 7.44 21.19
CA LYS A 11 -0.17 6.25 20.37
C LYS A 11 0.53 6.50 19.03
N LYS A 12 1.54 5.69 18.70
CA LYS A 12 2.15 5.70 17.36
C LYS A 12 1.00 5.45 16.38
N ILE A 13 0.62 6.47 15.62
CA ILE A 13 -0.30 6.31 14.50
C ILE A 13 0.43 5.38 13.53
N SER A 14 0.06 4.10 13.52
CA SER A 14 0.60 3.16 12.55
C SER A 14 0.16 3.65 11.18
N LYS A 15 1.12 4.00 10.32
CA LYS A 15 0.81 4.37 8.95
C LYS A 15 0.03 3.23 8.30
N LYS A 16 -1.13 3.53 7.73
CA LYS A 16 -1.97 2.57 7.02
C LYS A 16 -1.16 1.96 5.88
N MET A 17 -1.16 0.63 5.80
CA MET A 17 -0.66 -0.10 4.63
C MET A 17 -1.82 -0.68 3.86
N THR A 18 -1.71 -0.64 2.54
CA THR A 18 -2.69 -1.17 1.60
C THR A 18 -2.00 -2.17 0.69
N LEU A 19 -2.51 -3.40 0.62
CA LEU A 19 -2.10 -4.39 -0.37
C LEU A 19 -2.84 -4.10 -1.68
N ALA A 20 -2.12 -3.65 -2.69
CA ALA A 20 -2.67 -3.46 -4.03
C ALA A 20 -2.40 -4.69 -4.89
N ILE A 21 -3.43 -5.17 -5.60
CA ILE A 21 -3.34 -6.34 -6.49
C ILE A 21 -3.93 -5.94 -7.84
N ARG A 22 -3.20 -6.15 -8.93
CA ARG A 22 -3.67 -5.92 -10.31
C ARG A 22 -3.47 -7.16 -11.16
N ILE A 23 -4.30 -7.30 -12.19
CA ILE A 23 -4.21 -8.37 -13.18
C ILE A 23 -3.48 -7.81 -14.40
N VAL A 24 -2.43 -8.49 -14.84
CA VAL A 24 -1.63 -8.14 -16.01
C VAL A 24 -1.63 -9.28 -17.02
N LYS A 25 -1.77 -8.96 -18.30
CA LYS A 25 -1.70 -9.95 -19.38
C LYS A 25 -0.24 -10.10 -19.83
N SER A 26 0.28 -11.31 -19.78
CA SER A 26 1.60 -11.65 -20.33
C SER A 26 1.58 -11.50 -21.85
N LYS A 27 2.45 -10.65 -22.40
CA LYS A 27 2.64 -10.51 -23.85
C LYS A 27 3.19 -11.81 -24.47
N LYS A 28 3.97 -12.60 -23.72
CA LYS A 28 4.64 -13.83 -24.21
C LYS A 28 3.70 -15.03 -24.26
N THR A 29 2.88 -15.23 -23.22
CA THR A 29 2.05 -16.43 -23.08
C THR A 29 0.56 -16.14 -23.30
N GLY A 30 0.16 -14.87 -23.34
CA GLY A 30 -1.26 -14.47 -23.44
C GLY A 30 -2.06 -14.68 -22.14
N CYS A 31 -1.49 -15.37 -21.15
CA CYS A 31 -2.12 -15.64 -19.85
C CYS A 31 -2.21 -14.37 -19.00
N TYR A 32 -3.15 -14.36 -18.05
CA TYR A 32 -3.23 -13.32 -17.03
C TYR A 32 -2.49 -13.77 -15.77
N THR A 33 -1.73 -12.86 -15.17
CA THR A 33 -1.04 -13.06 -13.90
C THR A 33 -1.39 -11.95 -12.92
N PHE A 34 -1.25 -12.23 -11.63
CA PHE A 34 -1.44 -11.24 -10.58
C PHE A 34 -0.11 -10.58 -10.22
N GLU A 35 -0.12 -9.27 -10.14
CA GLU A 35 0.97 -8.47 -9.58
C GLU A 35 0.46 -7.79 -8.31
N ASN A 36 1.18 -7.96 -7.20
CA ASN A 36 0.79 -7.46 -5.89
C ASN A 36 1.91 -6.64 -5.23
N LYS A 37 1.54 -5.58 -4.51
CA LYS A 37 2.48 -4.69 -3.82
C LYS A 37 1.90 -4.08 -2.55
N MET A 38 2.69 -4.06 -1.48
CA MET A 38 2.37 -3.32 -0.26
C MET A 38 2.67 -1.83 -0.45
N ILE A 39 1.66 -0.99 -0.22
CA ILE A 39 1.72 0.46 -0.44
C ILE A 39 1.37 1.20 0.85
N TYR A 40 2.17 2.20 1.18
CA TYR A 40 2.10 2.94 2.45
C TYR A 40 1.45 4.34 2.32
N SER A 41 1.08 4.74 1.10
CA SER A 41 0.50 6.05 0.79
C SER A 41 -0.52 5.93 -0.35
N ASP A 42 -1.65 6.60 -0.20
CA ASP A 42 -2.75 6.56 -1.17
C ASP A 42 -2.34 7.09 -2.55
N GLU A 43 -1.43 8.07 -2.63
CA GLU A 43 -0.90 8.58 -3.90
C GLU A 43 -0.21 7.49 -4.72
N ARG A 44 0.49 6.57 -4.06
CA ARG A 44 1.21 5.47 -4.72
C ARG A 44 0.26 4.37 -5.19
N ILE A 45 -0.95 4.28 -4.64
CA ILE A 45 -1.98 3.36 -5.11
C ILE A 45 -2.40 3.76 -6.52
N ASN A 46 -2.69 5.05 -6.73
CA ASN A 46 -3.05 5.56 -8.06
C ASN A 46 -1.94 5.31 -9.09
N ILE A 47 -0.67 5.46 -8.71
CA ILE A 47 0.46 5.16 -9.59
C ILE A 47 0.52 3.67 -9.93
N PHE A 48 0.27 2.77 -8.97
CA PHE A 48 0.29 1.32 -9.20
C PHE A 48 -0.77 0.84 -10.20
N PHE A 49 -1.94 1.47 -10.18
CA PHE A 49 -3.04 1.15 -11.11
C PHE A 49 -3.03 2.00 -12.39
N LYS A 50 -2.22 3.07 -12.46
CA LYS A 50 -2.10 3.87 -13.67
C LYS A 50 -1.49 3.00 -14.76
N LYS A 51 -2.24 2.82 -15.85
CA LYS A 51 -1.79 2.10 -17.05
C LYS A 51 -0.48 2.74 -17.53
N SER A 52 0.58 1.96 -17.67
CA SER A 52 1.71 2.35 -18.51
C SER A 52 1.20 2.37 -19.95
N ASN A 53 0.93 3.56 -20.48
CA ASN A 53 0.75 3.76 -21.92
C ASN A 53 2.11 3.58 -22.62
N GLU A 54 2.69 2.39 -22.54
CA GLU A 54 3.81 1.98 -23.37
C GLU A 54 3.26 1.03 -24.43
N LEU A 55 2.95 1.66 -25.56
CA LEU A 55 2.72 1.06 -26.89
C LEU A 55 3.89 0.13 -27.23
#